data_AF-A0A552JLQ2-F1
#
_entry.id   AF-A0A552JLQ2-F1
#
_cell.length_a   1.000
_cell.length_b   1.000
_cell.length_c   1.000
_cell.angle_alpha   90.00
_cell.angle_beta   90.00
_cell.angle_gamma   90.00
#
_symmetry.space_group_name_H-M   'P 1'
#
loop_
_entity.id
_entity.type
_entity.pdbx_description
1 polymer ?
#
loop_
_entity_poly.entity_id
_entity_poly.type
_entity_poly.pdbx_seq_one_letter_code
_entity_poly.pdbx_strand_id
1 'polypeptide(L)'
;MNIKFSPVPVEDRERGRNGNCYNPGSPLTEAMKKQFMEEIKPICIEMERKYGVPAAFLGGQAVNESGFGLTRTGYFANNFCGLKFVGAWGRKPPQIMNGQDFGVETYQLIGQPDEAWDGSVRIIENLGEDRLIFDESSRYDNRYFKFKSKPEFFDFLCRITYLNGSEGRLYPKDLRYIFDEYRQNIQRGMSIRESCSLVACQLGKSGYCHTEEGNGTPPQRRCNYYSRVITEAMDEWNTYEWTKIALTQN
;
A
#
# COMPACT_ATOMS: atom_id res chain seq x y z
N MET A 1 -0.82 10.88 22.01
CA MET A 1 -2.00 11.49 21.35
C MET A 1 -2.95 10.36 20.98
N ASN A 2 -4.26 10.50 21.19
CA ASN A 2 -5.21 9.41 20.92
C ASN A 2 -5.79 9.56 19.50
N ILE A 3 -5.43 8.66 18.58
CA ILE A 3 -5.94 8.64 17.21
C ILE A 3 -7.35 8.07 17.21
N LYS A 4 -8.29 8.76 16.58
CA LYS A 4 -9.69 8.33 16.44
C LYS A 4 -9.99 7.98 14.99
N PHE A 5 -10.56 6.81 14.79
CA PHE A 5 -11.05 6.36 13.49
C PHE A 5 -12.54 6.63 13.37
N SER A 6 -12.99 6.97 12.16
CA SER A 6 -14.42 7.01 11.87
C SER A 6 -15.01 5.60 12.08
N PRO A 7 -16.14 5.48 12.79
CA PRO A 7 -16.63 4.17 13.18
C PRO A 7 -17.15 3.39 11.97
N VAL A 8 -16.96 2.08 11.97
CA VAL A 8 -17.67 1.17 11.05
C VAL A 8 -19.00 0.71 11.68
N PRO A 9 -19.93 0.09 10.94
CA PRO A 9 -21.28 -0.21 11.45
C PRO A 9 -21.33 -1.11 12.70
N VAL A 10 -20.32 -1.98 12.89
CA VAL A 10 -20.20 -2.81 14.10
C VAL A 10 -19.72 -2.01 15.32
N GLU A 11 -19.02 -0.89 15.12
CA GLU A 11 -18.54 0.00 16.19
C GLU A 11 -19.59 1.04 16.58
N ASP A 12 -20.36 1.56 15.60
CA ASP A 12 -21.47 2.48 15.80
C ASP A 12 -22.58 2.19 14.77
N ARG A 13 -23.73 1.72 15.24
CA ARG A 13 -24.84 1.27 14.40
C ARG A 13 -25.64 2.41 13.77
N GLU A 14 -25.58 3.61 14.35
CA GLU A 14 -26.30 4.77 13.85
C GLU A 14 -25.46 5.55 12.84
N ARG A 15 -24.19 5.79 13.16
CA ARG A 15 -23.30 6.70 12.42
C ARG A 15 -22.19 5.98 11.66
N GLY A 16 -21.93 4.72 11.97
CA GLY A 16 -20.90 3.94 11.31
C GLY A 16 -21.25 3.67 9.85
N ARG A 17 -20.22 3.64 9.00
CA ARG A 17 -20.32 3.40 7.56
C ARG A 17 -19.28 2.39 7.12
N ASN A 18 -19.58 1.51 6.16
CA ASN A 18 -18.60 0.53 5.68
C ASN A 18 -17.39 1.22 5.05
N GLY A 19 -17.63 2.27 4.25
CA GLY A 19 -16.56 3.09 3.67
C GLY A 19 -15.59 3.72 4.70
N ASN A 20 -16.02 3.88 5.97
CA ASN A 20 -15.15 4.43 7.01
C ASN A 20 -13.94 3.55 7.35
N CYS A 21 -13.94 2.26 6.96
CA CYS A 21 -12.78 1.39 7.19
C CYS A 21 -11.52 1.86 6.42
N TYR A 22 -11.69 2.58 5.31
CA TYR A 22 -10.60 3.13 4.50
C TYR A 22 -10.13 4.52 4.95
N ASN A 23 -10.93 5.21 5.76
CA ASN A 23 -10.62 6.57 6.18
C ASN A 23 -9.42 6.58 7.15
N PRO A 24 -8.49 7.55 7.00
CA PRO A 24 -7.43 7.74 7.96
C PRO A 24 -7.98 8.19 9.32
N GLY A 25 -7.25 7.85 10.38
CA GLY A 25 -7.51 8.35 11.72
C GLY A 25 -7.24 9.85 11.85
N SER A 26 -7.87 10.47 12.83
CA SER A 26 -7.77 11.90 13.13
C SER A 26 -7.46 12.15 14.62
N PRO A 27 -6.84 13.29 14.98
CA PRO A 27 -6.32 14.33 14.09
C PRO A 27 -5.04 13.89 13.36
N LEU A 28 -4.83 14.40 12.15
CA LEU A 28 -3.54 14.36 11.45
C LEU A 28 -2.92 15.75 11.51
N THR A 29 -1.91 15.93 12.35
CA THR A 29 -1.22 17.22 12.52
C THR A 29 0.04 17.31 11.65
N GLU A 30 0.48 18.52 11.33
CA GLU A 30 1.75 18.74 10.62
C GLU A 30 2.96 18.10 11.33
N ALA A 31 2.96 18.09 12.67
CA ALA A 31 4.01 17.43 13.45
C ALA A 31 4.02 15.91 13.21
N MET A 32 2.84 15.28 13.14
CA MET A 32 2.73 13.85 12.84
C MET A 32 3.16 13.51 11.42
N LYS A 33 2.81 14.36 10.45
CA LYS A 33 3.26 14.21 9.06
C LYS A 33 4.79 14.24 8.98
N LYS A 34 5.41 15.25 9.60
CA LYS A 34 6.88 15.38 9.67
C LYS A 34 7.54 14.19 10.35
N GLN A 35 7.01 13.78 11.51
CA GLN A 35 7.51 12.61 12.23
C GLN A 35 7.47 11.35 11.36
N PHE A 36 6.36 11.09 10.69
CA PHE A 36 6.24 9.95 9.78
C PHE A 36 7.30 9.99 8.67
N MET A 37 7.51 11.16 8.06
CA MET A 37 8.53 11.34 7.01
C MET A 37 9.95 11.16 7.53
N GLU A 38 10.25 11.65 8.73
CA GLU A 38 11.55 11.45 9.39
C GLU A 38 11.81 9.97 9.69
N GLU A 39 10.79 9.24 10.14
CA GLU A 39 10.89 7.81 10.44
C GLU A 39 11.11 6.94 9.20
N ILE A 40 10.42 7.22 8.09
CA ILE A 40 10.54 6.40 6.88
C ILE A 40 11.72 6.79 5.98
N LYS A 41 12.20 8.04 6.03
CA LYS A 41 13.31 8.53 5.20
C LYS A 41 14.54 7.60 5.20
N PRO A 42 15.15 7.25 6.36
CA PRO A 42 16.32 6.38 6.35
C PRO A 42 16.02 4.98 5.80
N ILE A 43 14.81 4.47 6.05
CA ILE A 43 14.35 3.16 5.56
C ILE A 43 14.26 3.17 4.03
N CYS A 44 13.60 4.19 3.45
CA CYS A 44 13.45 4.32 2.00
C CYS A 44 14.81 4.45 1.30
N ILE A 45 15.75 5.21 1.87
CA ILE A 45 17.12 5.34 1.35
C ILE A 45 17.82 3.97 1.34
N GLU A 46 17.69 3.21 2.43
CA GLU A 46 18.26 1.86 2.52
C GLU A 46 17.65 0.92 1.47
N MET A 47 16.33 0.98 1.24
CA MET A 47 15.67 0.16 0.23
C MET A 47 16.15 0.48 -1.19
N GLU A 48 16.40 1.75 -1.51
CA GLU A 48 16.95 2.11 -2.81
C GLU A 48 18.35 1.55 -2.99
N ARG A 49 19.21 1.64 -1.97
CA ARG A 49 20.56 1.06 -2.01
C ARG A 49 20.54 -0.45 -2.17
N LYS A 50 19.64 -1.12 -1.42
CA LYS A 50 19.57 -2.58 -1.36
C LYS A 50 18.90 -3.20 -2.58
N TYR A 51 17.84 -2.56 -3.11
CA TYR A 51 16.94 -3.14 -4.10
C TYR A 51 16.83 -2.34 -5.39
N GLY A 52 17.36 -1.12 -5.44
CA GLY A 52 17.25 -0.24 -6.61
C GLY A 52 15.83 0.30 -6.84
N VAL A 53 14.99 0.31 -5.80
CA VAL A 53 13.64 0.90 -5.81
C VAL A 53 13.74 2.35 -5.29
N PRO A 54 13.30 3.37 -6.04
CA PRO A 54 13.58 4.77 -5.67
C PRO A 54 12.99 5.16 -4.30
N ALA A 55 13.83 5.70 -3.42
CA ALA A 55 13.47 6.20 -2.10
C ALA A 55 12.42 7.30 -2.16
N ALA A 56 12.51 8.19 -3.16
CA ALA A 56 11.52 9.23 -3.40
C ALA A 56 10.14 8.62 -3.68
N PHE A 57 10.08 7.65 -4.61
CA PHE A 57 8.86 6.94 -4.95
C PHE A 57 8.26 6.22 -3.72
N LEU A 58 9.08 5.49 -2.94
CA LEU A 58 8.63 4.80 -1.73
C LEU A 58 8.03 5.77 -0.69
N GLY A 59 8.66 6.93 -0.50
CA GLY A 59 8.16 7.98 0.38
C GLY A 59 6.82 8.53 -0.07
N GLY A 60 6.72 8.98 -1.32
CA GLY A 60 5.47 9.51 -1.89
C GLY A 60 4.34 8.49 -1.88
N GLN A 61 4.66 7.22 -2.18
CA GLN A 61 3.70 6.13 -2.13
C GLN A 61 3.17 5.85 -0.72
N ALA A 62 4.05 5.74 0.27
CA ALA A 62 3.63 5.49 1.64
C ALA A 62 2.74 6.62 2.17
N VAL A 63 3.06 7.88 1.86
CA VAL A 63 2.22 9.03 2.23
C VAL A 63 0.82 8.93 1.62
N ASN A 64 0.74 8.74 0.30
CA ASN A 64 -0.53 8.72 -0.42
C ASN A 64 -1.42 7.55 0.00
N GLU A 65 -0.86 6.34 0.11
CA GLU A 65 -1.62 5.10 0.34
C GLU A 65 -2.03 4.91 1.80
N SER A 66 -1.30 5.51 2.76
CA SER A 66 -1.56 5.33 4.19
C SER A 66 -1.98 6.59 4.94
N GLY A 67 -2.05 7.74 4.26
CA GLY A 67 -2.34 9.02 4.92
C GLY A 67 -1.37 9.28 6.07
N PHE A 68 -0.07 9.16 5.81
CA PHE A 68 1.01 9.25 6.82
C PHE A 68 0.93 8.15 7.91
N GLY A 69 0.58 6.94 7.50
CA GLY A 69 0.49 5.77 8.39
C GLY A 69 -0.77 5.72 9.25
N LEU A 70 -1.77 6.57 8.99
CA LEU A 70 -2.98 6.68 9.79
C LEU A 70 -4.20 5.95 9.22
N THR A 71 -4.12 5.28 8.07
CA THR A 71 -5.15 4.29 7.71
C THR A 71 -5.17 3.16 8.74
N ARG A 72 -6.29 2.45 8.90
CA ARG A 72 -6.39 1.35 9.88
C ARG A 72 -5.31 0.28 9.63
N THR A 73 -5.03 -0.04 8.38
CA THR A 73 -3.95 -0.98 7.99
C THR A 73 -2.56 -0.41 8.25
N GLY A 74 -2.32 0.89 7.99
CA GLY A 74 -1.06 1.55 8.33
C GLY A 74 -0.81 1.57 9.84
N TYR A 75 -1.81 1.96 10.62
CA TYR A 75 -1.71 2.19 12.05
C TYR A 75 -1.64 0.89 12.87
N PHE A 76 -2.53 -0.08 12.60
CA PHE A 76 -2.60 -1.32 13.37
C PHE A 76 -1.71 -2.44 12.84
N ALA A 77 -1.25 -2.33 11.58
CA ALA A 77 -0.56 -3.42 10.90
C ALA A 77 0.77 -3.03 10.25
N ASN A 78 1.22 -1.78 10.36
CA ASN A 78 2.38 -1.24 9.63
C ASN A 78 2.29 -1.51 8.11
N ASN A 79 1.09 -1.60 7.55
CA ASN A 79 0.88 -1.93 6.16
C ASN A 79 0.48 -0.67 5.39
N PHE A 80 1.48 0.08 4.92
CA PHE A 80 1.27 1.42 4.35
C PHE A 80 0.75 1.42 2.91
N CYS A 81 0.67 0.27 2.25
CA CYS A 81 0.11 0.15 0.90
C CYS A 81 -1.13 -0.75 0.83
N GLY A 82 -1.71 -1.13 1.96
CA GLY A 82 -2.90 -1.98 1.96
C GLY A 82 -2.67 -3.33 1.27
N LEU A 83 -1.48 -3.93 1.44
CA LEU A 83 -1.15 -5.21 0.83
C LEU A 83 -2.10 -6.30 1.37
N LYS A 84 -3.00 -6.78 0.50
CA LYS A 84 -3.93 -7.85 0.81
C LYS A 84 -3.22 -9.18 0.90
N PHE A 85 -3.59 -9.96 1.91
CA PHE A 85 -3.11 -11.32 2.07
C PHE A 85 -3.78 -12.28 1.09
N VAL A 86 -5.02 -12.09 0.63
CA VAL A 86 -5.72 -13.16 -0.14
C VAL A 86 -5.77 -12.94 -1.66
N GLY A 87 -5.43 -11.73 -2.14
CA GLY A 87 -5.26 -11.47 -3.57
C GLY A 87 -4.04 -12.16 -4.21
N ALA A 88 -3.09 -12.59 -3.39
CA ALA A 88 -1.87 -13.30 -3.82
C ALA A 88 -1.98 -14.85 -3.68
N TRP A 89 -3.05 -15.38 -3.06
CA TRP A 89 -2.98 -16.72 -2.43
C TRP A 89 -4.20 -17.64 -2.59
N GLY A 90 -5.33 -17.15 -3.11
CA GLY A 90 -6.56 -17.94 -3.17
C GLY A 90 -7.06 -18.36 -1.78
N ARG A 91 -8.09 -19.23 -1.71
CA ARG A 91 -8.80 -19.60 -0.47
C ARG A 91 -7.98 -20.48 0.52
N LYS A 92 -6.66 -20.60 0.40
CA LYS A 92 -5.83 -21.52 1.20
C LYS A 92 -5.26 -20.85 2.47
N PRO A 93 -5.11 -21.59 3.59
CA PRO A 93 -4.73 -21.04 4.88
C PRO A 93 -3.31 -20.43 4.93
N PRO A 94 -3.07 -19.50 5.88
CA PRO A 94 -2.20 -18.34 5.71
C PRO A 94 -0.70 -18.53 5.99
N GLN A 95 -0.23 -19.75 6.26
CA GLN A 95 1.07 -19.93 6.94
C GLN A 95 2.07 -20.78 6.17
N ILE A 96 1.74 -21.37 5.02
CA ILE A 96 2.69 -22.25 4.31
C ILE A 96 2.53 -22.08 2.79
N MET A 97 3.57 -21.56 2.11
CA MET A 97 3.69 -21.63 0.65
C MET A 97 4.86 -22.49 0.26
N ASN A 98 4.67 -23.46 -0.66
CA ASN A 98 5.75 -24.33 -1.11
C ASN A 98 6.53 -25.02 0.04
N GLY A 99 5.88 -25.23 1.20
CA GLY A 99 6.51 -25.79 2.40
C GLY A 99 7.25 -24.77 3.29
N GLN A 100 7.25 -23.48 2.93
CA GLN A 100 7.90 -22.41 3.67
C GLN A 100 6.86 -21.66 4.51
N ASP A 101 7.10 -21.62 5.82
CA ASP A 101 6.37 -20.77 6.76
C ASP A 101 6.95 -19.36 6.71
N PHE A 102 6.13 -18.40 6.29
CA PHE A 102 6.54 -16.99 6.26
C PHE A 102 6.32 -16.31 7.62
N GLY A 103 5.70 -16.98 8.61
CA GLY A 103 5.41 -16.41 9.93
C GLY A 103 4.54 -15.16 9.86
N VAL A 104 3.74 -15.02 8.80
CA VAL A 104 3.02 -13.80 8.47
C VAL A 104 1.77 -13.69 9.33
N GLU A 105 1.73 -12.66 10.17
CA GLU A 105 0.49 -12.25 10.82
C GLU A 105 -0.42 -11.51 9.83
N THR A 106 -1.72 -11.64 10.02
CA THR A 106 -2.71 -10.87 9.25
C THR A 106 -3.47 -9.92 10.15
N TYR A 107 -3.77 -8.73 9.64
CA TYR A 107 -4.76 -7.82 10.21
C TYR A 107 -6.06 -7.92 9.43
N GLN A 108 -7.19 -8.05 10.13
CA GLN A 108 -8.50 -8.06 9.52
C GLN A 108 -9.10 -6.66 9.49
N LEU A 109 -9.42 -6.16 8.30
CA LEU A 109 -10.07 -4.87 8.13
C LEU A 109 -11.60 -5.02 8.28
N ILE A 110 -12.08 -4.80 9.49
CA ILE A 110 -13.49 -4.94 9.84
C ILE A 110 -14.32 -3.83 9.16
N GLY A 111 -15.49 -4.21 8.65
CA GLY A 111 -16.44 -3.29 8.04
C GLY A 111 -16.18 -2.98 6.56
N GLN A 112 -15.16 -3.58 5.94
CA GLN A 112 -14.91 -3.46 4.50
C GLN A 112 -16.16 -3.84 3.70
N PRO A 113 -16.59 -3.11 2.67
CA PRO A 113 -17.61 -3.57 1.73
C PRO A 113 -17.26 -4.92 1.08
N ASP A 114 -18.26 -5.59 0.49
CA ASP A 114 -18.02 -6.73 -0.40
C ASP A 114 -17.47 -6.23 -1.74
N GLU A 115 -16.14 -6.22 -1.86
CA GLU A 115 -15.45 -5.74 -3.06
C GLU A 115 -15.53 -6.70 -4.26
N ALA A 116 -15.95 -7.95 -4.04
CA ALA A 116 -16.20 -8.90 -5.14
C ALA A 116 -17.55 -8.62 -5.82
N TRP A 117 -18.45 -7.89 -5.14
CA TRP A 117 -19.80 -7.56 -5.59
C TRP A 117 -20.61 -8.79 -6.03
N ASP A 118 -20.22 -9.97 -5.57
CA ASP A 118 -20.83 -11.26 -5.93
C ASP A 118 -21.80 -11.75 -4.85
N GLY A 119 -21.94 -11.00 -3.75
CA GLY A 119 -22.84 -11.32 -2.64
C GLY A 119 -22.35 -12.51 -1.81
N SER A 120 -21.09 -12.92 -1.98
CA SER A 120 -20.51 -14.06 -1.26
C SER A 120 -20.28 -13.77 0.23
N VAL A 121 -20.23 -12.49 0.61
CA VAL A 121 -20.08 -12.08 2.01
C VAL A 121 -21.43 -12.10 2.70
N ARG A 122 -21.59 -12.99 3.69
CA ARG A 122 -22.81 -13.08 4.49
C ARG A 122 -23.03 -11.78 5.28
N ILE A 123 -24.20 -11.20 5.12
CA ILE A 123 -24.66 -10.04 5.90
C ILE A 123 -25.37 -10.57 7.15
N ILE A 124 -24.88 -10.21 8.33
CA ILE A 124 -25.54 -10.46 9.62
C ILE A 124 -26.70 -9.48 9.77
N GLU A 125 -26.50 -8.22 9.37
CA GLU A 125 -27.51 -7.19 9.50
C GLU A 125 -27.37 -6.08 8.46
N ASN A 126 -28.50 -5.59 7.95
CA ASN A 126 -28.57 -4.48 6.99
C ASN A 126 -29.18 -3.24 7.67
N LEU A 127 -28.36 -2.23 7.95
CA LEU A 127 -28.78 -0.96 8.54
C LEU A 127 -28.91 0.17 7.49
N GLY A 128 -28.83 -0.16 6.20
CA GLY A 128 -28.85 0.77 5.07
C GLY A 128 -27.76 0.50 4.04
N GLU A 129 -27.73 1.33 2.98
CA GLU A 129 -26.90 1.14 1.78
C GLU A 129 -25.39 0.98 2.04
N ASP A 130 -24.84 1.74 2.99
CA ASP A 130 -23.42 1.74 3.39
C ASP A 130 -23.26 1.42 4.89
N ARG A 131 -24.21 0.65 5.45
CA ARG A 131 -24.24 0.28 6.87
C ARG A 131 -24.58 -1.19 7.07
N LEU A 132 -23.85 -2.05 6.37
CA LEU A 132 -23.96 -3.49 6.46
C LEU A 132 -23.01 -4.04 7.53
N ILE A 133 -23.51 -4.92 8.39
CA ILE A 133 -22.70 -5.70 9.32
C ILE A 133 -22.50 -7.07 8.69
N PHE A 134 -21.25 -7.39 8.35
CA PHE A 134 -20.87 -8.65 7.72
C PHE A 134 -20.47 -9.72 8.74
N ASP A 135 -20.57 -10.98 8.35
CA ASP A 135 -19.97 -12.10 9.07
C ASP A 135 -18.46 -12.14 8.80
N GLU A 136 -17.71 -11.40 9.61
CA GLU A 136 -16.26 -11.26 9.49
C GLU A 136 -15.51 -12.58 9.74
N SER A 137 -16.13 -13.57 10.40
CA SER A 137 -15.45 -14.82 10.77
C SER A 137 -14.96 -15.64 9.57
N SER A 138 -15.68 -15.55 8.44
CA SER A 138 -15.39 -16.28 7.20
C SER A 138 -14.74 -15.43 6.11
N ARG A 139 -14.48 -14.14 6.36
CA ARG A 139 -13.95 -13.24 5.33
C ARG A 139 -12.44 -13.40 5.16
N TYR A 140 -12.08 -13.74 3.94
CA TYR A 140 -10.69 -13.86 3.50
C TYR A 140 -10.24 -12.60 2.75
N ASP A 141 -11.17 -11.92 2.09
CA ASP A 141 -10.94 -10.77 1.20
C ASP A 141 -10.59 -9.46 1.92
N ASN A 142 -10.80 -9.42 3.24
CA ASN A 142 -10.46 -8.30 4.13
C ASN A 142 -9.25 -8.59 5.04
N ARG A 143 -8.44 -9.60 4.70
CA ARG A 143 -7.19 -9.89 5.41
C ARG A 143 -6.02 -9.20 4.73
N TYR A 144 -5.26 -8.45 5.51
CA TYR A 144 -4.09 -7.69 5.09
C TYR A 144 -2.86 -8.21 5.80
N PHE A 145 -1.69 -8.10 5.15
CA PHE A 145 -0.42 -8.38 5.81
C PHE A 145 -0.25 -7.49 7.04
N LYS A 146 0.24 -8.07 8.15
CA LYS A 146 0.64 -7.34 9.34
C LYS A 146 2.14 -7.48 9.54
N PHE A 147 2.82 -6.34 9.62
CA PHE A 147 4.24 -6.23 9.81
C PHE A 147 4.54 -5.77 11.24
N LYS A 148 5.59 -6.34 11.84
CA LYS A 148 6.09 -6.00 13.17
C LYS A 148 6.71 -4.61 13.19
N SER A 149 7.17 -4.10 12.04
CA SER A 149 7.85 -2.81 11.96
C SER A 149 7.76 -2.16 10.57
N LYS A 150 8.03 -0.84 10.51
CA LYS A 150 8.12 -0.10 9.24
C LYS A 150 9.22 -0.66 8.31
N PRO A 151 10.45 -0.96 8.78
CA PRO A 151 11.48 -1.57 7.94
C PRO A 151 11.05 -2.91 7.33
N GLU A 152 10.37 -3.76 8.10
CA GLU A 152 9.88 -5.05 7.61
C GLU A 152 8.86 -4.88 6.48
N PHE A 153 7.94 -3.92 6.61
CA PHE A 153 7.00 -3.58 5.54
C PHE A 153 7.73 -3.15 4.26
N PHE A 154 8.67 -2.21 4.35
CA PHE A 154 9.39 -1.69 3.18
C PHE A 154 10.29 -2.75 2.52
N ASP A 155 10.94 -3.61 3.32
CA ASP A 155 11.70 -4.75 2.80
C ASP A 155 10.79 -5.71 2.05
N PHE A 156 9.65 -6.09 2.64
CA PHE A 156 8.68 -6.97 2.00
C PHE A 156 8.12 -6.36 0.71
N LEU A 157 7.73 -5.09 0.74
CA LEU A 157 7.22 -4.37 -0.44
C LEU A 157 8.22 -4.42 -1.60
N CYS A 158 9.49 -4.10 -1.34
CA CYS A 158 10.52 -4.10 -2.38
C CYS A 158 10.85 -5.52 -2.83
N ARG A 159 11.25 -6.39 -1.91
CA ARG A 159 11.78 -7.73 -2.21
C ARG A 159 10.73 -8.67 -2.78
N ILE A 160 9.53 -8.67 -2.20
CA ILE A 160 8.47 -9.62 -2.54
C ILE A 160 7.50 -9.01 -3.55
N THR A 161 6.91 -7.86 -3.25
CA THR A 161 5.82 -7.32 -4.08
C THR A 161 6.32 -6.77 -5.41
N TYR A 162 7.44 -6.05 -5.40
CA TYR A 162 7.99 -5.44 -6.61
C TYR A 162 8.94 -6.33 -7.38
N LEU A 163 9.92 -6.91 -6.68
CA LEU A 163 11.00 -7.61 -7.35
C LEU A 163 10.78 -9.12 -7.47
N ASN A 164 9.69 -9.63 -6.90
CA ASN A 164 9.31 -11.05 -6.93
C ASN A 164 10.50 -11.96 -6.58
N GLY A 165 11.11 -11.69 -5.43
CA GLY A 165 12.34 -12.34 -4.97
C GLY A 165 12.29 -13.87 -5.04
N SER A 166 13.48 -14.49 -5.01
CA SER A 166 13.70 -15.93 -5.22
C SER A 166 12.92 -16.88 -4.28
N GLU A 167 12.27 -16.34 -3.24
CA GLU A 167 11.50 -17.06 -2.22
C GLU A 167 10.05 -17.40 -2.63
N GLY A 168 9.63 -17.05 -3.85
CA GLY A 168 8.41 -17.58 -4.45
C GLY A 168 7.49 -16.51 -5.00
N ARG A 169 6.74 -16.90 -6.04
CA ARG A 169 5.78 -16.07 -6.78
C ARG A 169 4.56 -15.72 -5.92
N LEU A 170 4.77 -14.85 -4.95
CA LEU A 170 3.73 -14.32 -4.08
C LEU A 170 2.81 -13.39 -4.85
N TYR A 171 3.39 -12.56 -5.72
CA TYR A 171 2.63 -11.73 -6.64
C TYR A 171 2.77 -12.28 -8.06
N PRO A 172 1.67 -12.32 -8.84
CA PRO A 172 1.67 -12.94 -10.16
C PRO A 172 2.47 -12.15 -11.20
N LYS A 173 2.87 -10.91 -10.89
CA LYS A 173 3.60 -10.01 -11.79
C LYS A 173 4.97 -9.69 -11.24
N ASP A 174 5.99 -9.99 -12.04
CA ASP A 174 7.34 -9.52 -11.83
C ASP A 174 7.46 -8.07 -12.36
N LEU A 175 7.70 -7.12 -11.45
CA LEU A 175 7.74 -5.69 -11.76
C LEU A 175 9.18 -5.16 -11.83
N ARG A 176 10.20 -6.03 -11.78
CA ARG A 176 11.63 -5.66 -11.83
C ARG A 176 11.97 -4.73 -12.98
N TYR A 177 11.38 -4.98 -14.15
CA TYR A 177 11.65 -4.19 -15.36
C TYR A 177 11.39 -2.69 -15.17
N ILE A 178 10.44 -2.31 -14.31
CA ILE A 178 10.11 -0.89 -14.02
C ILE A 178 11.29 -0.22 -13.32
N PHE A 179 11.90 -0.92 -12.36
CA PHE A 179 13.00 -0.40 -11.56
C PHE A 179 14.34 -0.48 -12.32
N ASP A 180 14.48 -1.46 -13.21
CA ASP A 180 15.60 -1.54 -14.15
C ASP A 180 15.57 -0.33 -15.12
N GLU A 181 14.39 0.01 -15.65
CA GLU A 181 14.18 1.18 -16.52
C GLU A 181 14.47 2.49 -15.77
N TYR A 182 14.02 2.63 -14.52
CA TYR A 182 14.39 3.76 -13.65
C TYR A 182 15.91 3.95 -13.58
N ARG A 183 16.67 2.90 -13.28
CA ARG A 183 18.14 2.99 -13.17
C ARG A 183 18.78 3.38 -14.50
N GLN A 184 18.30 2.82 -15.61
CA GLN A 184 18.78 3.20 -16.95
C GLN A 184 18.48 4.67 -17.26
N ASN A 185 17.31 5.16 -16.89
CA ASN A 185 16.92 6.56 -17.10
C ASN A 185 17.82 7.51 -16.32
N ILE A 186 18.13 7.20 -15.06
CA ILE A 186 19.11 7.97 -14.27
C ILE A 186 20.49 7.96 -14.95
N GLN A 187 20.97 6.81 -15.40
CA GLN A 187 22.25 6.70 -16.13
C GLN A 187 22.28 7.49 -17.44
N ARG A 188 21.13 7.63 -18.12
CA ARG A 188 20.96 8.44 -19.34
C ARG A 188 20.82 9.94 -19.06
N GLY A 189 20.88 10.36 -17.79
CA GLY A 189 20.77 11.76 -17.40
C GLY A 189 19.34 12.29 -17.26
N MET A 190 18.33 11.41 -17.24
CA MET A 190 16.96 11.81 -16.90
C MET A 190 16.92 12.33 -15.46
N SER A 191 16.11 13.36 -15.22
CA SER A 191 15.96 13.90 -13.86
C SER A 191 15.36 12.87 -12.89
N ILE A 192 15.77 12.93 -11.61
CA ILE A 192 15.22 12.06 -10.55
C ILE A 192 13.70 12.17 -10.47
N ARG A 193 13.18 13.40 -10.57
CA ARG A 193 11.74 13.66 -10.54
C ARG A 193 11.01 12.91 -11.66
N GLU A 194 11.42 13.13 -12.90
CA GLU A 194 10.80 12.49 -14.07
C GLU A 194 10.90 10.96 -14.00
N SER A 195 12.08 10.44 -13.63
CA SER A 195 12.30 9.00 -13.53
C SER A 195 11.44 8.34 -12.44
N CYS A 196 11.30 8.98 -11.28
CA CYS A 196 10.43 8.48 -10.20
C CYS A 196 8.93 8.58 -10.56
N SER A 197 8.51 9.65 -11.26
CA SER A 197 7.14 9.76 -11.78
C SER A 197 6.82 8.65 -12.78
N LEU A 198 7.78 8.27 -13.63
CA LEU A 198 7.62 7.15 -14.56
C LEU A 198 7.45 5.81 -13.82
N VAL A 199 8.16 5.58 -12.72
CA VAL A 199 7.93 4.39 -11.87
C VAL A 199 6.48 4.30 -11.41
N ALA A 200 5.93 5.40 -10.87
CA ALA A 200 4.52 5.46 -10.48
C ALA A 200 3.58 5.21 -11.67
N CYS A 201 3.81 5.85 -12.82
CA CYS A 201 3.03 5.58 -14.03
C CYS A 201 3.03 4.09 -14.40
N GLN A 202 4.20 3.45 -14.47
CA GLN A 202 4.32 2.06 -14.91
C GLN A 202 3.69 1.08 -13.90
N LEU A 203 3.78 1.37 -12.59
CA LEU A 203 3.08 0.58 -11.57
C LEU A 203 1.56 0.69 -11.72
N GLY A 204 1.03 1.90 -11.92
CA GLY A 204 -0.39 2.10 -12.18
C GLY A 204 -0.85 1.38 -13.45
N LYS A 205 -0.08 1.48 -14.53
CA LYS A 205 -0.34 0.77 -15.79
C LYS A 205 -0.41 -0.75 -15.58
N SER A 206 0.51 -1.28 -14.75
CA SER A 206 0.62 -2.69 -14.39
C SER A 206 -0.54 -3.19 -13.51
N GLY A 207 -1.38 -2.28 -13.01
CA GLY A 207 -2.54 -2.60 -12.19
C GLY A 207 -2.21 -2.74 -10.70
N TYR A 208 -1.14 -2.10 -10.22
CA TYR A 208 -0.85 -2.02 -8.78
C TYR A 208 -1.93 -1.21 -8.04
N CYS A 209 -2.36 -0.08 -8.61
CA CYS A 209 -3.47 0.71 -8.10
C CYS A 209 -4.73 0.44 -8.92
N HIS A 210 -5.89 0.46 -8.26
CA HIS A 210 -7.19 0.57 -8.93
C HIS A 210 -7.71 2.00 -8.76
N THR A 211 -8.31 2.57 -9.80
CA THR A 211 -9.03 3.84 -9.68
C THR A 211 -10.47 3.58 -9.26
N GLU A 212 -11.24 4.63 -8.96
CA GLU A 212 -12.67 4.54 -8.62
C GLU A 212 -13.50 3.73 -9.63
N GLU A 213 -13.09 3.71 -10.91
CA GLU A 213 -13.71 2.92 -11.99
C GLU A 213 -13.37 1.40 -11.95
N GLY A 214 -12.62 0.93 -10.96
CA GLY A 214 -12.32 -0.48 -10.72
C GLY A 214 -11.44 -1.16 -11.79
N ASN A 215 -11.70 -2.45 -12.04
CA ASN A 215 -10.91 -3.27 -12.98
C ASN A 215 -11.10 -2.92 -14.46
N GLY A 216 -12.10 -2.10 -14.81
CA GLY A 216 -12.40 -1.69 -16.18
C GLY A 216 -11.58 -0.49 -16.69
N THR A 217 -10.83 0.17 -15.81
CA THR A 217 -10.08 1.38 -16.18
C THR A 217 -8.99 1.09 -17.21
N PRO A 218 -8.87 1.86 -18.29
CA PRO A 218 -7.77 1.73 -19.24
C PRO A 218 -6.39 1.87 -18.56
N PRO A 219 -5.38 1.05 -18.93
CA PRO A 219 -4.04 1.11 -18.32
C PRO A 219 -3.42 2.51 -18.31
N GLN A 220 -3.65 3.31 -19.36
CA GLN A 220 -3.12 4.68 -19.44
C GLN A 220 -3.76 5.61 -18.40
N ARG A 221 -5.06 5.46 -18.12
CA ARG A 221 -5.71 6.27 -17.07
C ARG A 221 -5.15 5.94 -15.69
N ARG A 222 -4.89 4.66 -15.40
CA ARG A 222 -4.22 4.27 -14.14
C ARG A 222 -2.81 4.82 -14.03
N CYS A 223 -2.02 4.76 -15.12
CA CYS A 223 -0.70 5.42 -15.17
C CYS A 223 -0.82 6.91 -14.82
N ASN A 224 -1.71 7.63 -15.51
CA ASN A 224 -1.86 9.08 -15.33
C ASN A 224 -2.29 9.41 -13.90
N TYR A 225 -3.26 8.66 -13.36
CA TYR A 225 -3.73 8.84 -11.99
C TYR A 225 -2.62 8.59 -10.97
N TYR A 226 -1.96 7.42 -11.01
CA TYR A 226 -0.97 7.05 -10.02
C TYR A 226 0.28 7.91 -10.09
N SER A 227 0.75 8.18 -11.31
CA SER A 227 1.84 9.13 -11.52
C SER A 227 1.53 10.49 -10.91
N ARG A 228 0.30 11.00 -11.09
CA ARG A 228 -0.10 12.31 -10.57
C ARG A 228 -0.07 12.33 -9.04
N VAL A 229 -0.83 11.45 -8.38
CA VAL A 229 -0.99 11.49 -6.91
C VAL A 229 0.33 11.19 -6.17
N ILE A 230 1.14 10.26 -6.70
CA ILE A 230 2.45 9.97 -6.10
C ILE A 230 3.44 11.11 -6.35
N THR A 231 3.44 11.72 -7.54
CA THR A 231 4.33 12.86 -7.83
C THR A 231 3.96 14.09 -7.01
N GLU A 232 2.67 14.35 -6.81
CA GLU A 232 2.18 15.41 -5.91
C GLU A 232 2.73 15.20 -4.48
N ALA A 233 2.65 13.98 -3.95
CA ALA A 233 3.23 13.66 -2.64
C ALA A 233 4.76 13.78 -2.59
N MET A 234 5.45 13.35 -3.66
CA MET A 234 6.91 13.48 -3.75
C MET A 234 7.36 14.94 -3.82
N ASP A 235 6.62 15.78 -4.57
CA ASP A 235 6.86 17.22 -4.71
C ASP A 235 6.62 17.94 -3.36
N GLU A 236 5.48 17.69 -2.71
CA GLU A 236 5.10 18.32 -1.44
C GLU A 236 6.15 18.09 -0.35
N TRP A 237 6.68 16.86 -0.25
CA TRP A 237 7.62 16.47 0.79
C TRP A 237 9.08 16.45 0.33
N ASN A 238 9.34 16.89 -0.90
CA ASN A 238 10.66 16.92 -1.54
C ASN A 238 11.45 15.62 -1.33
N THR A 239 10.79 14.49 -1.53
CA THR A 239 11.40 13.16 -1.29
C THR A 239 12.50 12.82 -2.29
N TYR A 240 12.63 13.58 -3.38
CA TYR A 240 13.71 13.45 -4.36
C TYR A 240 15.11 13.58 -3.76
N GLU A 241 15.26 14.38 -2.70
CA GLU A 241 16.53 14.47 -1.96
C GLU A 241 16.93 13.13 -1.35
N TRP A 242 15.97 12.27 -1.02
CA TRP A 242 16.26 10.94 -0.44
C TRP A 242 16.91 10.05 -1.49
N THR A 243 16.38 10.06 -2.71
CA THR A 243 16.99 9.37 -3.85
C THR A 243 18.36 9.96 -4.20
N LYS A 244 18.54 11.29 -4.16
CA LYS A 244 19.88 11.89 -4.33
C LYS A 244 20.89 11.36 -3.31
N ILE A 245 20.50 11.24 -2.04
CA ILE A 245 21.33 10.67 -0.96
C ILE A 245 21.61 9.18 -1.20
N ALA A 246 20.62 8.43 -1.68
CA ALA A 246 20.78 7.01 -1.97
C ALA A 246 21.81 6.78 -3.10
N LEU A 247 21.74 7.57 -4.17
CA LEU A 247 22.61 7.46 -5.34
C LEU A 247 24.04 7.98 -5.14
N THR A 248 24.29 8.85 -4.16
CA THR A 248 25.60 9.53 -3.99
C THR A 248 26.55 8.87 -2.99
N GLN A 249 26.06 7.96 -2.15
CA GLN A 249 26.84 7.35 -1.06
C GLN A 249 27.17 5.87 -1.34
N ASN A 250 27.73 5.59 -2.52
CA ASN A 250 28.32 4.28 -2.85
C ASN A 250 29.82 4.27 -2.60
#